data_AF-A3RE56-F1
#
_entry.id   AF-A3RE56-F1
#
_cell.length_a   1.000
_cell.length_b   1.000
_cell.length_c   1.000
_cell.angle_alpha   90.00
_cell.angle_beta   90.00
_cell.angle_gamma   90.00
#
_symmetry.space_group_name_H-M   'P 1'
#
loop_
_entity.id
_entity.type
_entity.pdbx_description
1 polymer ?
#
loop_
_entity_poly.entity_id
_entity_poly.type
_entity_poly.pdbx_seq_one_letter_code
_entity_poly.pdbx_strand_id
1 'polypeptide(L)'
;MLLFLLLFFMVLLSIAFLTLMERKILGYMQIRKGPNKMSVLGLVQPVLDGMKLFMKESFYIKSVNKFMFNVFPFLFFMLMMNCWFMYMFNKYHIVSYSLVFFILISGLSVHSVLGVSWASNSKYALLGAYRLVSQTVSYEVGLVFLLMNFVLLSKSYNLLDLMVFNNFSLMSFYIMFNLFLIWLVVMLAELNRAPFVFLWESKSAGFWVYIEFGSGKFALLFLAEYGNIIFFFLFEICYIFYKKLNIINVINFIFSGMSASNISSLSLW
;
A
#
# COMPACT_ATOMS: atom_id res chain seq x y z
N MET A 1 15.48 5.02 20.17
CA MET A 1 16.42 5.02 19.02
C MET A 1 16.61 3.64 18.43
N LEU A 2 17.02 2.63 19.20
CA LEU A 2 17.25 1.26 18.70
C LEU A 2 16.01 0.61 18.04
N LEU A 3 14.83 0.79 18.63
CA LEU A 3 13.55 0.34 18.05
C LEU A 3 13.25 0.96 16.67
N PHE A 4 13.64 2.23 16.46
CA PHE A 4 13.43 2.90 15.17
C PHE A 4 14.37 2.37 14.08
N LEU A 5 15.64 2.13 14.45
CA LEU A 5 16.62 1.47 13.56
C LEU A 5 16.17 0.05 13.20
N LEU A 6 15.67 -0.70 14.17
CA LEU A 6 15.14 -2.04 13.93
C LEU A 6 13.93 -2.01 13.00
N LEU A 7 12.97 -1.09 13.23
CA LEU A 7 11.82 -0.91 12.34
C LEU A 7 12.29 -0.58 10.92
N PHE A 8 13.20 0.37 10.76
CA PHE A 8 13.70 0.78 9.45
C PHE A 8 14.28 -0.42 8.68
N PHE A 9 15.10 -1.24 9.35
CA PHE A 9 15.69 -2.44 8.74
C PHE A 9 14.63 -3.48 8.37
N MET A 10 13.65 -3.72 9.25
CA MET A 10 12.57 -4.67 8.99
C MET A 10 11.66 -4.24 7.84
N VAL A 11 11.36 -2.94 7.72
CA VAL A 11 10.58 -2.40 6.61
C VAL A 11 11.31 -2.62 5.29
N LEU A 12 12.60 -2.27 5.19
CA LEU A 12 13.39 -2.51 3.97
C LEU A 12 13.47 -4.00 3.60
N LEU A 13 13.65 -4.88 4.59
CA LEU A 13 13.67 -6.32 4.38
C LEU A 13 12.31 -6.84 3.88
N SER A 14 11.21 -6.33 4.46
CA SER A 14 9.86 -6.72 4.06
C SER A 14 9.55 -6.33 2.61
N ILE A 15 9.98 -5.13 2.19
CA ILE A 15 9.84 -4.66 0.81
C ILE A 15 10.63 -5.56 -0.14
N ALA A 16 11.88 -5.87 0.21
CA ALA A 16 12.74 -6.76 -0.58
C ALA A 16 12.05 -8.12 -0.83
N PHE A 17 11.53 -8.78 0.20
CA PHE A 17 10.86 -10.06 0.03
C PHE A 17 9.50 -9.96 -0.67
N LEU A 18 8.75 -8.87 -0.48
CA LEU A 18 7.50 -8.67 -1.20
C LEU A 18 7.70 -8.59 -2.71
N THR A 19 8.74 -7.88 -3.18
CA THR A 19 9.03 -7.81 -4.62
C THR A 19 9.38 -9.17 -5.22
N LEU A 20 10.04 -10.06 -4.47
CA LEU A 20 10.28 -11.44 -4.88
C LEU A 20 8.98 -12.24 -4.96
N MET A 21 8.15 -12.11 -3.92
CA MET A 21 6.87 -12.80 -3.82
C MET A 21 5.97 -12.43 -5.00
N GLU A 22 5.85 -11.13 -5.32
CA GLU A 22 5.10 -10.64 -6.48
C GLU A 22 5.58 -11.30 -7.79
N ARG A 23 6.90 -11.31 -8.05
CA ARG A 23 7.46 -11.93 -9.27
C ARG A 23 7.21 -13.43 -9.35
N LYS A 24 7.24 -14.14 -8.22
CA LYS A 24 6.97 -15.58 -8.18
C LYS A 24 5.50 -15.89 -8.42
N ILE A 25 4.59 -15.19 -7.74
CA ILE A 25 3.14 -15.39 -7.88
C ILE A 25 2.71 -15.07 -9.31
N LEU A 26 3.14 -13.93 -9.88
CA LEU A 26 2.84 -13.58 -11.27
C LEU A 26 3.41 -14.62 -12.25
N GLY A 27 4.60 -15.15 -11.97
CA GLY A 27 5.16 -16.27 -12.73
C GLY A 27 4.26 -17.49 -12.69
N TYR A 28 3.86 -17.94 -11.50
CA TYR A 28 3.04 -19.12 -11.31
C TYR A 28 1.65 -18.97 -11.94
N MET A 29 1.02 -17.80 -11.83
CA MET A 29 -0.23 -17.49 -12.53
C MET A 29 -0.09 -17.59 -14.05
N GLN A 30 1.08 -17.24 -14.59
CA GLN A 30 1.40 -17.31 -16.02
C GLN A 30 2.04 -18.65 -16.44
N ILE A 31 2.00 -19.68 -15.58
CA ILE A 31 2.57 -21.01 -15.85
C ILE A 31 4.08 -20.93 -16.21
N ARG A 32 4.81 -19.99 -15.59
CA ARG A 32 6.27 -19.88 -15.71
C ARG A 32 6.93 -19.79 -14.34
N LYS A 33 8.16 -20.31 -14.21
CA LYS A 33 8.89 -20.19 -12.95
C LYS A 33 9.34 -18.73 -12.76
N GLY A 34 9.13 -18.20 -11.56
CA GLY A 34 9.73 -16.93 -11.14
C GLY A 34 11.26 -17.02 -11.01
N PRO A 35 11.92 -15.95 -10.51
CA PRO A 35 13.37 -15.94 -10.33
C PRO A 35 13.80 -17.07 -9.40
N ASN A 36 14.50 -18.07 -9.95
CA ASN A 36 14.94 -19.28 -9.22
C ASN A 36 16.46 -19.53 -9.29
N LYS A 37 17.21 -18.79 -10.12
CA LYS A 37 18.64 -19.07 -10.39
C LYS A 37 19.60 -18.49 -9.34
N MET A 38 19.29 -17.32 -8.78
CA MET A 38 20.16 -16.66 -7.81
C MET A 38 20.00 -17.32 -6.43
N SER A 39 21.03 -17.97 -5.90
CA SER A 39 20.99 -18.69 -4.60
C SER A 39 19.84 -19.72 -4.49
N VAL A 40 19.52 -20.17 -3.27
CA VAL A 40 18.39 -21.08 -3.04
C VAL A 40 17.08 -20.36 -3.37
N LEU A 41 16.35 -20.86 -4.37
CA LEU A 41 15.01 -20.37 -4.78
C LEU A 41 14.94 -18.86 -5.06
N GLY A 42 16.03 -18.19 -5.44
CA GLY A 42 15.99 -16.76 -5.73
C GLY A 42 16.01 -15.83 -4.52
N LEU A 43 16.16 -16.32 -3.27
CA LEU A 43 15.97 -15.51 -2.06
C LEU A 43 16.83 -14.23 -2.02
N VAL A 44 18.06 -14.29 -2.53
CA VAL A 44 19.00 -13.17 -2.54
C VAL A 44 18.73 -12.16 -3.69
N GLN A 45 17.85 -12.50 -4.64
CA GLN A 45 17.55 -11.66 -5.83
C GLN A 45 17.19 -10.20 -5.50
N PRO A 46 16.28 -9.91 -4.54
CA PRO A 46 15.85 -8.52 -4.29
C PRO A 46 16.97 -7.65 -3.73
N VAL A 47 17.85 -8.24 -2.92
CA VAL A 47 19.02 -7.56 -2.38
C VAL A 47 19.97 -7.20 -3.53
N LEU A 48 20.20 -8.13 -4.46
CA LEU A 48 21.04 -7.88 -5.65
C LEU A 48 20.44 -6.85 -6.60
N ASP A 49 19.12 -6.86 -6.79
CA ASP A 49 18.43 -5.85 -7.59
C ASP A 49 18.54 -4.46 -6.95
N GLY A 50 18.39 -4.36 -5.63
CA GLY A 50 18.61 -3.13 -4.87
C GLY A 50 20.06 -2.63 -5.00
N MET A 51 21.04 -3.49 -4.72
CA MET A 51 22.46 -3.16 -4.87
C MET A 51 22.79 -2.71 -6.30
N LYS A 52 22.24 -3.38 -7.31
CA LYS A 52 22.43 -3.01 -8.72
C LYS A 52 21.91 -1.61 -9.02
N LEU A 53 20.75 -1.22 -8.49
CA LEU A 53 20.19 0.11 -8.71
C LEU A 53 21.02 1.21 -8.05
N PHE A 54 21.57 0.96 -6.86
CA PHE A 54 22.43 1.92 -6.16
C PHE A 54 23.83 2.04 -6.76
N MET A 55 24.38 0.96 -7.31
CA MET A 55 25.69 0.97 -7.98
C MET A 55 25.63 1.55 -9.40
N LYS A 56 24.43 1.67 -9.97
CA LYS A 56 24.26 2.25 -11.30
C LYS A 56 24.50 3.76 -11.26
N GLU A 57 25.24 4.28 -12.23
CA GLU A 57 25.50 5.71 -12.35
C GLU A 57 24.21 6.53 -12.49
N SER A 58 24.12 7.64 -11.76
CA SER A 58 23.00 8.57 -11.84
C SER A 58 23.21 9.54 -13.01
N PHE A 59 22.38 9.42 -14.05
CA PHE A 59 22.37 10.38 -15.16
C PHE A 59 21.36 11.50 -14.91
N TYR A 60 21.73 12.72 -15.28
CA TYR A 60 20.83 13.88 -15.30
C TYR A 60 20.60 14.30 -16.74
N ILE A 61 19.33 14.55 -17.10
CA ILE A 61 18.97 15.17 -18.37
C ILE A 61 19.15 16.69 -18.22
N LYS A 62 19.55 17.37 -19.31
CA LYS A 62 19.85 18.81 -19.30
C LYS A 62 18.65 19.70 -18.91
N SER A 63 17.42 19.24 -19.13
CA SER A 63 16.17 19.99 -18.89
C SER A 63 15.64 19.93 -17.47
N VAL A 64 16.24 19.10 -16.60
CA VAL A 64 15.71 18.75 -15.27
C VAL A 64 16.04 19.81 -14.23
N ASN A 65 15.09 20.11 -13.34
CA ASN A 65 15.36 20.94 -12.17
C ASN A 65 16.11 20.12 -11.10
N LYS A 66 17.43 20.27 -11.06
CA LYS A 66 18.35 19.44 -10.24
C LYS A 66 18.00 19.40 -8.75
N PHE A 67 17.59 20.53 -8.15
CA PHE A 67 17.29 20.58 -6.72
C PHE A 67 16.05 19.74 -6.40
N MET A 68 14.95 20.04 -7.08
CA MET A 68 13.66 19.37 -6.88
C MET A 68 13.72 17.88 -7.24
N PHE A 69 14.49 17.54 -8.28
CA PHE A 69 14.66 16.15 -8.73
C PHE A 69 15.37 15.26 -7.70
N ASN A 70 16.11 15.85 -6.75
CA ASN A 70 16.71 15.09 -5.66
C ASN A 70 15.82 15.10 -4.40
N VAL A 71 15.17 16.22 -4.12
CA VAL A 71 14.36 16.40 -2.90
C VAL A 71 13.09 15.56 -2.93
N PHE A 72 12.32 15.57 -4.01
CA PHE A 72 11.02 14.92 -4.03
C PHE A 72 11.04 13.38 -3.87
N PRO A 73 11.97 12.63 -4.51
CA PRO A 73 12.10 11.19 -4.25
C PRO A 73 12.44 10.87 -2.80
N PHE A 74 13.30 11.69 -2.17
CA PHE A 74 13.62 11.54 -0.77
C PHE A 74 12.42 11.87 0.13
N LEU A 75 11.68 12.93 -0.20
CA LEU A 75 10.49 13.35 0.54
C LEU A 75 9.41 12.27 0.52
N PHE A 76 9.19 11.61 -0.62
CA PHE A 76 8.23 10.50 -0.72
C PHE A 76 8.63 9.31 0.15
N PHE A 77 9.91 8.94 0.17
CA PHE A 77 10.42 7.89 1.06
C PHE A 77 10.30 8.25 2.55
N MET A 78 10.57 9.51 2.91
CA MET A 78 10.42 9.99 4.29
C MET A 78 8.97 9.97 4.76
N LEU A 79 8.02 10.35 3.88
CA LEU A 79 6.59 10.26 4.18
C LEU A 79 6.15 8.82 4.42
N MET A 80 6.59 7.87 3.58
CA MET A 80 6.35 6.44 3.81
C MET A 80 6.86 6.00 5.19
N MET A 81 8.10 6.36 5.55
CA MET A 81 8.65 6.00 6.86
C MET A 81 7.88 6.61 8.04
N ASN A 82 7.33 7.83 7.88
CA ASN A 82 6.48 8.44 8.89
C ASN A 82 5.16 7.66 9.12
N CYS A 83 4.56 7.08 8.08
CA CYS A 83 3.43 6.16 8.24
C CYS A 83 3.81 4.96 9.11
N TRP A 84 4.97 4.37 8.88
CA TRP A 84 5.42 3.21 9.65
C TRP A 84 5.70 3.53 11.13
N PHE A 85 6.21 4.73 11.42
CA PHE A 85 6.39 5.15 12.80
C PHE A 85 5.09 5.20 13.58
N MET A 86 3.96 5.54 12.95
CA MET A 86 2.64 5.54 13.61
C MET A 86 2.27 4.19 14.19
N TYR A 87 2.54 3.10 13.45
CA TYR A 87 2.21 1.76 13.92
C TYR A 87 2.96 1.40 15.21
N MET A 88 4.24 1.78 15.32
CA MET A 88 5.02 1.55 16.55
C MET A 88 4.57 2.45 17.70
N PHE A 89 4.33 3.75 17.44
CA PHE A 89 3.89 4.68 18.47
C PHE A 89 2.53 4.30 19.07
N ASN A 90 1.65 3.70 18.26
CA ASN A 90 0.37 3.19 18.74
C ASN A 90 0.55 2.09 19.79
N LYS A 91 1.48 1.13 19.61
CA LYS A 91 1.71 0.08 20.62
C LYS A 91 2.09 0.62 22.00
N TYR A 92 2.60 1.85 22.07
CA TYR A 92 2.98 2.53 23.32
C TYR A 92 1.98 3.61 23.74
N HIS A 93 0.81 3.72 23.08
CA HIS A 93 -0.21 4.75 23.33
C HIS A 93 0.31 6.19 23.29
N ILE A 94 1.33 6.47 22.48
CA ILE A 94 1.98 7.80 22.47
C ILE A 94 1.20 8.81 21.62
N VAL A 95 0.43 8.35 20.62
CA VAL A 95 -0.27 9.22 19.66
C VAL A 95 -1.78 9.03 19.78
N SER A 96 -2.46 10.01 20.36
CA SER A 96 -3.92 10.03 20.59
C SER A 96 -4.76 10.23 19.32
N TYR A 97 -4.15 10.69 18.23
CA TYR A 97 -4.83 11.00 16.96
C TYR A 97 -4.15 10.30 15.77
N SER A 98 -3.84 9.01 15.93
CA SER A 98 -3.07 8.29 14.92
C SER A 98 -3.79 8.13 13.57
N LEU A 99 -5.12 8.01 13.58
CA LEU A 99 -5.94 8.02 12.35
C LEU A 99 -5.84 9.33 11.56
N VAL A 100 -5.96 10.47 12.25
CA VAL A 100 -5.91 11.79 11.60
C VAL A 100 -4.53 12.04 11.03
N PHE A 101 -3.49 11.65 11.75
CA PHE A 101 -2.13 11.76 11.26
C PHE A 101 -1.87 10.89 10.03
N PHE A 102 -2.45 9.68 9.98
CA PHE A 102 -2.38 8.84 8.79
C PHE A 102 -2.96 9.53 7.55
N ILE A 103 -4.17 10.13 7.67
CA ILE A 103 -4.81 10.89 6.59
C ILE A 103 -3.94 12.08 6.14
N LEU A 104 -3.29 12.76 7.08
CA LEU A 104 -2.39 13.88 6.74
C LEU A 104 -1.18 13.41 5.93
N ILE A 105 -0.58 12.26 6.27
CA ILE A 105 0.56 11.75 5.51
C ILE A 105 0.13 11.25 4.13
N SER A 106 -1.00 10.53 4.02
CA SER A 106 -1.48 10.07 2.71
C SER A 106 -1.68 11.24 1.77
N GLY A 107 -2.27 12.35 2.21
CA GLY A 107 -2.43 13.56 1.39
C GLY A 107 -1.12 14.25 1.03
N LEU A 108 -0.15 14.31 1.95
CA LEU A 108 1.19 14.84 1.65
C LEU A 108 1.95 13.97 0.64
N SER A 109 1.70 12.65 0.64
CA SER A 109 2.36 11.72 -0.29
C SER A 109 2.01 12.02 -1.75
N VAL A 110 0.77 12.42 -2.04
CA VAL A 110 0.31 12.81 -3.38
C VAL A 110 1.10 14.02 -3.92
N HIS A 111 1.37 15.00 -3.05
CA HIS A 111 2.15 16.18 -3.41
C HIS A 111 3.59 15.83 -3.78
N SER A 112 4.17 14.83 -3.10
CA SER A 112 5.51 14.37 -3.44
C SER A 112 5.56 13.71 -4.82
N VAL A 113 4.55 12.93 -5.21
CA VAL A 113 4.47 12.31 -6.55
C VAL A 113 4.29 13.36 -7.66
N LEU A 114 3.48 14.40 -7.43
CA LEU A 114 3.42 15.56 -8.34
C LEU A 114 4.78 16.23 -8.51
N GLY A 115 5.49 16.46 -7.40
CA GLY A 115 6.78 17.12 -7.39
C GLY A 115 7.84 16.36 -8.19
N VAL A 116 7.83 15.03 -8.11
CA VAL A 116 8.73 14.15 -8.89
C VAL A 116 8.58 14.40 -10.40
N SER A 117 7.34 14.46 -10.90
CA SER A 117 7.10 14.67 -12.33
C SER A 117 7.18 16.12 -12.79
N TRP A 118 6.96 17.08 -11.90
CA TRP A 118 7.25 18.48 -12.24
C TRP A 118 8.76 18.73 -12.33
N ALA A 119 9.55 18.07 -11.48
CA ALA A 119 11.01 18.20 -11.49
C ALA A 119 11.67 17.66 -12.77
N SER A 120 11.08 16.63 -13.40
CA SER A 120 11.60 16.02 -14.64
C SER A 120 11.42 16.92 -15.86
N ASN A 121 10.46 17.85 -15.86
CA ASN A 121 10.26 18.83 -16.94
C ASN A 121 10.02 18.19 -18.33
N SER A 122 9.37 17.02 -18.39
CA SER A 122 8.82 16.46 -19.63
C SER A 122 7.29 16.49 -19.64
N LYS A 123 6.75 16.88 -20.79
CA LYS A 123 5.29 16.99 -20.99
C LYS A 123 4.55 15.69 -20.68
N TYR A 124 5.13 14.56 -21.07
CA TYR A 124 4.52 13.26 -20.86
C TYR A 124 4.54 12.82 -19.39
N ALA A 125 5.62 13.09 -18.66
CA ALA A 125 5.68 12.78 -17.24
C ALA A 125 4.68 13.60 -16.44
N LEU A 126 4.57 14.89 -16.77
CA LEU A 126 3.61 15.79 -16.14
C LEU A 126 2.15 15.36 -16.41
N LEU A 127 1.82 14.97 -17.64
CA LEU A 127 0.49 14.44 -17.98
C LEU A 127 0.17 13.13 -17.25
N GLY A 128 1.15 12.25 -17.10
CA GLY A 128 1.02 11.02 -16.30
C GLY A 128 0.73 11.34 -14.82
N ALA A 129 1.43 12.32 -14.26
CA ALA A 129 1.25 12.74 -12.87
C ALA A 129 -0.12 13.37 -12.61
N TYR A 130 -0.61 14.23 -13.50
CA TYR A 130 -1.95 14.81 -13.35
C TYR A 130 -3.04 13.73 -13.31
N ARG A 131 -2.92 12.69 -14.13
CA ARG A 131 -3.85 11.56 -14.11
C ARG A 131 -3.77 10.78 -12.81
N LEU A 132 -2.56 10.40 -12.39
CA LEU A 132 -2.34 9.67 -11.14
C LEU A 132 -2.90 10.46 -9.95
N VAL A 133 -2.65 11.75 -9.89
CA VAL A 133 -3.06 12.60 -8.78
C VAL A 133 -4.57 12.82 -8.76
N SER A 134 -5.19 12.99 -9.92
CA SER A 134 -6.65 13.07 -9.99
C SER A 134 -7.31 11.80 -9.44
N GLN A 135 -6.71 10.64 -9.71
CA GLN A 135 -7.14 9.37 -9.14
C GLN A 135 -6.91 9.33 -7.63
N THR A 136 -5.69 9.52 -7.14
CA THR A 136 -5.39 9.40 -5.71
C THR A 136 -6.21 10.37 -4.86
N VAL A 137 -6.37 11.63 -5.28
CA VAL A 137 -7.19 12.62 -4.55
C VAL A 137 -8.66 12.23 -4.52
N SER A 138 -9.19 11.66 -5.62
CA SER A 138 -10.60 11.22 -5.65
C SER A 138 -10.88 10.08 -4.66
N TYR A 139 -9.95 9.12 -4.55
CA TYR A 139 -10.07 7.99 -3.63
C TYR A 139 -9.70 8.36 -2.18
N GLU A 140 -8.90 9.39 -1.97
CA GLU A 140 -8.57 9.92 -0.64
C GLU A 140 -9.81 10.45 0.08
N VAL A 141 -10.69 11.16 -0.64
CA VAL A 141 -11.98 11.60 -0.07
C VAL A 141 -12.81 10.39 0.37
N GLY A 142 -12.85 9.33 -0.45
CA GLY A 142 -13.52 8.07 -0.11
C GLY A 142 -12.91 7.38 1.11
N LEU A 143 -11.59 7.36 1.22
CA LEU A 143 -10.85 6.83 2.36
C LEU A 143 -11.20 7.58 3.65
N VAL A 144 -11.29 8.92 3.62
CA VAL A 144 -11.69 9.73 4.78
C VAL A 144 -13.10 9.38 5.23
N PHE A 145 -14.07 9.26 4.32
CA PHE A 145 -15.44 8.86 4.68
C PHE A 145 -15.50 7.44 5.28
N LEU A 146 -14.72 6.51 4.75
CA LEU A 146 -14.63 5.16 5.31
C LEU A 146 -14.05 5.18 6.73
N LEU A 147 -12.93 5.89 6.94
CA LEU A 147 -12.31 6.03 8.26
C LEU A 147 -13.24 6.70 9.27
N MET A 148 -14.05 7.67 8.85
CA MET A 148 -15.05 8.29 9.72
C MET A 148 -16.10 7.28 10.22
N ASN A 149 -16.57 6.36 9.37
CA ASN A 149 -17.49 5.32 9.82
C ASN A 149 -16.86 4.43 10.92
N PHE A 150 -15.57 4.12 10.80
CA PHE A 150 -14.85 3.36 11.83
C PHE A 150 -14.67 4.15 13.13
N VAL A 151 -14.40 5.45 13.05
CA VAL A 151 -14.33 6.33 14.23
C VAL A 151 -15.69 6.41 14.93
N LEU A 152 -16.80 6.48 14.18
CA LEU A 152 -18.14 6.51 14.77
C LEU A 152 -18.45 5.22 15.55
N LEU A 153 -18.00 4.07 15.05
CA LEU A 153 -18.21 2.78 15.70
C LEU A 153 -17.33 2.62 16.95
N SER A 154 -16.05 2.98 16.86
CA SER A 154 -15.07 2.83 17.95
C SER A 154 -15.03 3.99 18.95
N LYS A 155 -15.67 5.13 18.65
CA LYS A 155 -15.67 6.37 19.43
C LYS A 155 -14.28 6.89 19.79
N SER A 156 -13.27 6.55 18.99
CA SER A 156 -11.87 6.86 19.26
C SER A 156 -11.09 7.06 17.96
N TYR A 157 -10.04 7.89 18.03
CA TYR A 157 -9.14 8.15 16.90
C TYR A 157 -7.86 7.32 16.94
N ASN A 158 -7.71 6.47 17.97
CA ASN A 158 -6.56 5.59 18.11
C ASN A 158 -6.75 4.33 17.27
N LEU A 159 -5.72 3.97 16.50
CA LEU A 159 -5.72 2.69 15.78
C LEU A 159 -5.81 1.47 16.71
N LEU A 160 -5.30 1.55 17.95
CA LEU A 160 -5.44 0.45 18.91
C LEU A 160 -6.88 0.20 19.33
N ASP A 161 -7.64 1.27 19.59
CA ASP A 161 -9.01 1.17 20.09
C ASP A 161 -9.95 0.62 19.01
N LEU A 162 -9.69 0.95 17.75
CA LEU A 162 -10.32 0.32 16.58
C LEU A 162 -10.11 -1.20 16.54
N MET A 163 -8.91 -1.68 16.86
CA MET A 163 -8.63 -3.12 16.90
C MET A 163 -9.40 -3.83 18.02
N VAL A 164 -9.69 -3.14 19.13
CA VAL A 164 -10.43 -3.70 20.26
C VAL A 164 -11.91 -3.83 19.95
N PHE A 165 -12.49 -2.91 19.16
CA PHE A 165 -13.90 -2.94 18.77
C PHE A 165 -14.31 -4.22 18.03
N ASN A 166 -13.40 -4.80 17.24
CA ASN A 166 -13.64 -6.04 16.50
C ASN A 166 -13.90 -7.27 17.38
N ASN A 167 -13.71 -7.17 18.70
CA ASN A 167 -13.98 -8.29 19.62
C ASN A 167 -15.47 -8.50 19.91
N PHE A 168 -16.35 -7.60 19.51
CA PHE A 168 -17.78 -7.72 19.80
C PHE A 168 -18.54 -8.42 18.65
N SER A 169 -19.60 -9.13 19.06
CA SER A 169 -20.75 -9.72 18.33
C SER A 169 -20.65 -10.08 16.83
N LEU A 170 -21.34 -11.15 16.42
CA LEU A 170 -21.52 -11.51 15.00
C LEU A 170 -22.05 -10.36 14.14
N MET A 171 -22.93 -9.50 14.69
CA MET A 171 -23.51 -8.36 13.97
C MET A 171 -22.46 -7.30 13.60
N SER A 172 -21.52 -7.00 14.49
CA SER A 172 -20.41 -6.09 14.20
C SER A 172 -19.49 -6.66 13.13
N PHE A 173 -19.29 -7.99 13.09
CA PHE A 173 -18.51 -8.63 12.04
C PHE A 173 -19.12 -8.39 10.65
N TYR A 174 -20.43 -8.51 10.49
CA TYR A 174 -21.10 -8.25 9.21
C TYR A 174 -20.96 -6.81 8.73
N ILE A 175 -21.17 -5.84 9.63
CA ILE A 175 -21.04 -4.42 9.31
C ILE A 175 -19.60 -4.11 8.89
N MET A 176 -18.62 -4.65 9.63
CA MET A 176 -17.20 -4.47 9.32
C MET A 176 -16.78 -5.18 8.03
N PHE A 177 -17.38 -6.32 7.70
CA PHE A 177 -17.08 -7.03 6.45
C PHE A 177 -17.51 -6.22 5.21
N ASN A 178 -18.66 -5.55 5.25
CA ASN A 178 -19.09 -4.69 4.15
C ASN A 178 -18.20 -3.45 4.01
N LEU A 179 -17.85 -2.80 5.11
CA LEU A 179 -16.91 -1.67 5.10
C LEU A 179 -15.53 -2.11 4.60
N PHE A 180 -15.13 -3.33 4.92
CA PHE A 180 -13.89 -3.93 4.44
C PHE A 180 -13.85 -4.11 2.91
N LEU A 181 -14.93 -4.58 2.28
CA LEU A 181 -14.97 -4.71 0.82
C LEU A 181 -14.76 -3.36 0.13
N ILE A 182 -15.37 -2.30 0.67
CA ILE A 182 -15.19 -0.93 0.14
C ILE A 182 -13.77 -0.45 0.42
N TRP A 183 -13.23 -0.73 1.60
CA TRP A 183 -11.84 -0.45 1.96
C TRP A 183 -10.87 -1.06 0.95
N LEU A 184 -10.97 -2.35 0.64
CA LEU A 184 -10.12 -3.01 -0.37
C LEU A 184 -10.09 -2.29 -1.72
N VAL A 185 -11.26 -1.85 -2.20
CA VAL A 185 -11.38 -1.14 -3.48
C VAL A 185 -10.66 0.21 -3.43
N VAL A 186 -10.90 0.99 -2.36
CA VAL A 186 -10.27 2.30 -2.19
C VAL A 186 -8.75 2.16 -2.05
N MET A 187 -8.30 1.13 -1.35
CA MET A 187 -6.88 0.85 -1.12
C MET A 187 -6.12 0.49 -2.38
N LEU A 188 -6.69 -0.39 -3.20
CA LEU A 188 -6.12 -0.73 -4.51
C LEU A 188 -6.04 0.49 -5.42
N ALA A 189 -7.04 1.38 -5.33
CA ALA A 189 -7.09 2.60 -6.12
C ALA A 189 -6.09 3.66 -5.65
N GLU A 190 -5.91 3.88 -4.34
CA GLU A 190 -4.89 4.79 -3.81
C GLU A 190 -3.46 4.31 -4.12
N LEU A 191 -3.23 3.00 -4.04
CA LEU A 191 -1.93 2.39 -4.34
C LEU A 191 -1.63 2.30 -5.84
N ASN A 192 -2.56 2.73 -6.70
CA ASN A 192 -2.45 2.63 -8.15
C ASN A 192 -2.06 1.21 -8.62
N ARG A 193 -2.66 0.18 -8.02
CA ARG A 193 -2.45 -1.24 -8.37
C ARG A 193 -3.67 -1.85 -9.05
N ALA A 194 -3.45 -2.97 -9.75
CA ALA A 194 -4.48 -3.62 -10.56
C ALA A 194 -5.70 -3.93 -9.70
N PRO A 195 -6.93 -3.61 -10.16
CA PRO A 195 -7.33 -3.23 -11.52
C PRO A 195 -7.31 -1.72 -11.83
N PHE A 196 -7.12 -0.84 -10.85
CA PHE A 196 -7.27 0.62 -10.99
C PHE A 196 -6.04 1.29 -11.62
N VAL A 197 -5.36 0.59 -12.52
CA VAL A 197 -4.12 1.08 -13.14
C VAL A 197 -4.43 1.57 -14.53
N PHE A 198 -5.03 2.76 -14.61
CA PHE A 198 -5.13 3.50 -15.88
C PHE A 198 -3.75 3.81 -16.50
N LEU A 199 -2.69 3.57 -15.74
CA LEU A 199 -1.31 3.77 -16.14
C LEU A 199 -0.71 2.57 -16.90
N TRP A 200 -1.12 1.31 -16.75
CA TRP A 200 -0.33 0.19 -17.29
C TRP A 200 -0.78 -0.37 -18.65
N GLU A 201 -1.99 -0.06 -19.10
CA GLU A 201 -2.62 -0.81 -20.21
C GLU A 201 -2.24 -0.33 -21.63
N SER A 202 -1.36 0.66 -21.77
CA SER A 202 -0.85 1.08 -23.08
C SER A 202 0.67 1.11 -23.14
N LYS A 203 1.36 -0.04 -23.00
CA LYS A 203 2.76 -0.35 -23.41
C LYS A 203 3.92 0.61 -23.06
N SER A 204 3.68 1.76 -22.43
CA SER A 204 4.67 2.81 -22.13
C SER A 204 4.15 3.80 -21.09
N ALA A 205 3.13 3.43 -20.30
CA ALA A 205 2.35 4.40 -19.52
C ALA A 205 2.50 4.35 -17.98
N GLY A 206 2.81 3.18 -17.40
CA GLY A 206 3.10 3.05 -15.96
C GLY A 206 4.36 3.81 -15.57
N PHE A 207 5.23 3.96 -16.57
CA PHE A 207 6.49 4.65 -16.46
C PHE A 207 6.37 6.16 -16.61
N TRP A 208 5.24 6.75 -17.04
CA TRP A 208 5.19 8.19 -17.40
C TRP A 208 5.72 9.09 -16.27
N VAL A 209 5.30 8.88 -15.02
CA VAL A 209 5.71 9.70 -13.86
C VAL A 209 7.23 9.59 -13.59
N TYR A 210 7.81 8.42 -13.85
CA TYR A 210 9.17 8.07 -13.45
C TYR A 210 10.18 7.91 -14.61
N ILE A 211 9.80 8.24 -15.85
CA ILE A 211 10.61 7.97 -17.08
C ILE A 211 12.07 8.39 -16.91
N GLU A 212 12.28 9.55 -16.29
CA GLU A 212 13.59 10.19 -16.21
C GLU A 212 14.39 9.79 -14.98
N PHE A 213 13.77 9.11 -14.02
CA PHE A 213 14.43 8.67 -12.80
C PHE A 213 15.15 7.35 -13.07
N GLY A 214 16.48 7.40 -12.97
CA GLY A 214 17.33 6.22 -13.00
C GLY A 214 17.99 5.93 -11.65
N SER A 215 18.70 4.80 -11.58
CA SER A 215 19.61 4.43 -10.47
C SER A 215 18.94 4.45 -9.09
N GLY A 216 19.61 5.01 -8.07
CA GLY A 216 19.15 5.05 -6.69
C GLY A 216 17.89 5.89 -6.46
N LYS A 217 17.62 6.94 -7.27
CA LYS A 217 16.42 7.77 -7.08
C LYS A 217 15.15 7.00 -7.43
N PHE A 218 15.22 6.21 -8.48
CA PHE A 218 14.16 5.28 -8.85
C PHE A 218 13.98 4.20 -7.79
N ALA A 219 15.07 3.71 -7.20
CA ALA A 219 15.00 2.78 -6.07
C ALA A 219 14.25 3.40 -4.87
N LEU A 220 14.48 4.67 -4.53
CA LEU A 220 13.77 5.36 -3.45
C LEU A 220 12.27 5.46 -3.70
N LEU A 221 11.88 5.83 -4.93
CA LEU A 221 10.46 5.91 -5.32
C LEU A 221 9.78 4.55 -5.22
N PHE A 222 10.42 3.49 -5.73
CA PHE A 222 9.89 2.14 -5.60
C PHE A 222 9.82 1.65 -4.16
N LEU A 223 10.85 1.88 -3.35
CA LEU A 223 10.84 1.51 -1.95
C LEU A 223 9.65 2.18 -1.24
N ALA A 224 9.40 3.45 -1.51
CA ALA A 224 8.28 4.19 -0.95
C ALA A 224 6.91 3.63 -1.38
N GLU A 225 6.70 3.36 -2.67
CA GLU A 225 5.44 2.75 -3.15
C GLU A 225 5.20 1.38 -2.48
N TYR A 226 6.20 0.51 -2.50
CA TYR A 226 6.07 -0.82 -1.89
C TYR A 226 5.93 -0.79 -0.37
N GLY A 227 6.59 0.16 0.30
CA GLY A 227 6.40 0.35 1.74
C GLY A 227 5.01 0.84 2.09
N ASN A 228 4.42 1.71 1.26
CA ASN A 228 3.02 2.11 1.41
C ASN A 228 2.09 0.90 1.19
N ILE A 229 2.30 0.08 0.15
CA ILE A 229 1.52 -1.15 -0.08
C ILE A 229 1.46 -2.02 1.18
N ILE A 230 2.62 -2.30 1.78
CA ILE A 230 2.68 -3.14 2.99
C ILE A 230 2.00 -2.45 4.17
N PHE A 231 2.19 -1.14 4.36
CA PHE A 231 1.55 -0.39 5.44
C PHE A 231 0.03 -0.47 5.36
N PHE A 232 -0.51 -0.26 4.16
CA PHE A 232 -1.93 -0.33 3.86
C PHE A 232 -2.51 -1.73 4.10
N PHE A 233 -1.81 -2.80 3.71
CA PHE A 233 -2.21 -4.18 4.06
C PHE A 233 -2.13 -4.47 5.56
N LEU A 234 -1.13 -3.94 6.27
CA LEU A 234 -1.06 -4.09 7.72
C LEU A 234 -2.21 -3.39 8.41
N PHE A 235 -2.56 -2.19 7.94
CA PHE A 235 -3.73 -1.45 8.40
C PHE A 235 -4.96 -2.34 8.27
N GLU A 236 -5.24 -2.86 7.07
CA GLU A 236 -6.33 -3.80 6.78
C GLU A 236 -6.37 -5.00 7.75
N ILE A 237 -5.24 -5.69 7.96
CA ILE A 237 -5.16 -6.83 8.89
C ILE A 237 -5.50 -6.39 10.32
N CYS A 238 -5.04 -5.22 10.76
CA CYS A 238 -5.38 -4.67 12.07
C CYS A 238 -6.89 -4.40 12.19
N TYR A 239 -7.54 -3.90 11.14
CA TYR A 239 -8.99 -3.61 11.14
C TYR A 239 -9.88 -4.84 11.10
N ILE A 240 -9.40 -6.03 10.77
CA ILE A 240 -10.27 -7.19 10.55
C ILE A 240 -9.91 -8.37 11.44
N PHE A 241 -8.61 -8.60 11.69
CA PHE A 241 -8.13 -9.90 12.19
C PHE A 241 -7.37 -9.85 13.51
N TYR A 242 -7.40 -8.73 14.25
CA TYR A 242 -6.53 -8.56 15.41
C TYR A 242 -6.73 -9.60 16.54
N LYS A 243 -7.86 -10.33 16.58
CA LYS A 243 -8.00 -11.48 17.47
C LYS A 243 -8.67 -12.66 16.79
N LYS A 244 -7.92 -13.77 16.70
CA LYS A 244 -8.35 -15.14 16.40
C LYS A 244 -9.61 -15.21 15.54
N LEU A 245 -9.42 -15.17 14.23
CA LEU A 245 -10.23 -16.06 13.42
C LEU A 245 -9.95 -17.49 13.87
N ASN A 246 -10.86 -18.06 14.64
CA ASN A 246 -11.11 -19.48 14.49
C ASN A 246 -11.53 -19.64 13.03
N ILE A 247 -10.61 -20.09 12.18
CA ILE A 247 -10.84 -20.42 10.77
C ILE A 247 -12.12 -21.28 10.62
N ILE A 248 -12.41 -22.08 11.65
CA ILE A 248 -13.61 -22.90 11.80
C ILE A 248 -14.92 -22.07 11.84
N ASN A 249 -14.94 -20.89 12.49
CA ASN A 249 -16.17 -20.08 12.57
C ASN A 249 -16.48 -19.39 11.24
N VAL A 250 -15.47 -18.98 10.47
CA VAL A 250 -15.67 -18.39 9.13
C VAL A 250 -16.10 -19.46 8.13
N ILE A 251 -15.50 -20.65 8.18
CA ILE A 251 -15.93 -21.78 7.35
C ILE A 251 -17.38 -22.18 7.69
N ASN A 252 -17.73 -22.32 8.98
CA ASN A 252 -19.11 -22.62 9.38
C ASN A 252 -20.11 -21.54 8.97
N PHE A 253 -19.68 -20.28 8.93
CA PHE A 253 -20.50 -19.15 8.49
C PHE A 253 -20.72 -19.12 6.96
N ILE A 254 -19.68 -19.44 6.18
CA ILE A 254 -19.79 -19.58 4.72
C ILE A 254 -20.69 -20.77 4.38
N PHE A 255 -20.56 -21.89 5.10
CA PHE A 255 -21.42 -23.06 4.91
C PHE A 255 -22.88 -22.82 5.33
N SER A 256 -23.15 -22.03 6.38
CA SER A 256 -24.53 -21.67 6.76
C SER A 256 -25.16 -20.64 5.81
N GLY A 257 -24.35 -19.73 5.23
CA GLY A 257 -24.80 -18.82 4.18
C GLY A 257 -25.18 -19.55 2.89
N MET A 258 -24.40 -20.58 2.51
CA MET A 258 -24.69 -21.42 1.34
C MET A 258 -25.91 -22.34 1.53
N SER A 259 -26.17 -22.82 2.76
CA SER A 259 -27.40 -23.58 3.03
C SER A 259 -28.65 -22.69 3.03
N ALA A 260 -28.54 -21.44 3.51
CA ALA A 260 -29.63 -20.48 3.45
C ALA A 260 -29.99 -20.08 2.00
N SER A 261 -29.00 -19.91 1.12
CA SER A 261 -29.26 -19.62 -0.31
C SER A 261 -29.92 -20.78 -1.05
N ASN A 262 -29.63 -22.02 -0.66
CA ASN A 262 -30.24 -23.21 -1.26
C ASN A 262 -31.71 -23.41 -0.80
N ILE A 263 -32.11 -22.90 0.36
CA ILE A 263 -33.50 -22.96 0.83
C ILE A 263 -34.36 -21.85 0.19
N SER A 264 -33.76 -20.69 -0.13
CA SER A 264 -34.46 -19.64 -0.89
C SER A 264 -34.64 -19.94 -2.37
N SER A 265 -33.78 -20.76 -2.99
CA SER A 265 -33.94 -21.18 -4.39
C SER A 265 -34.93 -22.34 -4.58
N LEU A 266 -35.21 -23.10 -3.51
CA LEU A 266 -36.19 -24.20 -3.48
C LEU A 266 -37.61 -23.76 -3.07
N SER A 267 -37.82 -22.48 -2.75
CA SER A 267 -39.14 -21.89 -2.47
C SER A 267 -39.65 -20.95 -3.57
N LEU A 268 -38.91 -20.86 -4.69
CA LEU A 268 -39.25 -20.08 -5.88
C LEU A 268 -39.46 -20.94 -7.15
N TRP A 269 -39.58 -22.26 -6.98
CA TRP A 269 -40.08 -23.24 -7.97
C TRP A 269 -40.96 -24.25 -7.24
#